data_AF-A7T3M2-F1
#
_entry.id   AF-A7T3M2-F1
#
_cell.length_a   1.000
_cell.length_b   1.000
_cell.length_c   1.000
_cell.angle_alpha   90.00
_cell.angle_beta   90.00
_cell.angle_gamma   90.00
#
_symmetry.space_group_name_H-M   'P 1'
#
loop_
_entity.id
_entity.type
_entity.pdbx_description
1 polymer ?
#
loop_
_entity_poly.entity_id
_entity_poly.type
_entity_poly.pdbx_seq_one_letter_code
_entity_poly.pdbx_strand_id
1 'polypeptide(L)'
;GFHLSATVNQLQSVCQTKGMFNVAVTFDRGRITSSNCTCDQTASWCAHVIALCLFRIHHPSLVCLRAPVSEYLSRLGRDQLQKFAQYLISELPQQILPTAQRLLDELLSSQESAINKVSGAPDPTAGPAEADPCRWWLDEKALHESVRKMLARFCGPGPLIFSDVNALYLSATAPPTAAEWSNLLRPLRGREPEGMWNLLYIVRELFHRGDANAVSLLSILTEECLSNDQVIVWWFDSRSQASSTHTHKSHGNNYRTNNNAASTEATKHACAGFCDELVVLWRLAALNPQLGDNDRAEIKTQLEDWHSRAVAKSRAGHGGGFAAAVSCFLGFQPAIEACSLDW
;
A
#
# COMPACT_ATOMS: atom_id res chain seq x y z
N GLY A 1 -23.60 -2.61 -2.43
CA GLY A 1 -22.80 -1.49 -2.94
C GLY A 1 -23.63 -0.45 -3.70
N PHE A 2 -23.05 0.71 -3.97
CA PHE A 2 -23.60 1.80 -4.80
C PHE A 2 -22.68 2.10 -5.97
N HIS A 3 -23.23 2.61 -7.06
CA HIS A 3 -22.46 2.97 -8.26
C HIS A 3 -22.56 4.45 -8.57
N LEU A 4 -21.41 5.03 -8.92
CA LEU A 4 -21.30 6.37 -9.46
C LEU A 4 -20.68 6.30 -10.85
N SER A 5 -21.38 6.83 -11.84
CA SER A 5 -20.88 6.91 -13.22
C SER A 5 -20.99 8.34 -13.72
N ALA A 6 -19.94 8.81 -14.39
CA ALA A 6 -19.88 10.16 -14.95
C ALA A 6 -19.03 10.20 -16.21
N THR A 7 -19.25 11.23 -17.02
CA THR A 7 -18.38 11.57 -18.15
C THR A 7 -17.57 12.81 -17.77
N VAL A 8 -16.25 12.64 -17.67
CA VAL A 8 -15.32 13.72 -17.31
C VAL A 8 -14.77 14.35 -18.57
N ASN A 9 -15.04 15.64 -18.75
CA ASN A 9 -14.52 16.42 -19.86
C ASN A 9 -13.16 16.99 -19.49
N GLN A 10 -12.12 16.54 -20.17
CA GLN A 10 -10.78 17.07 -19.96
C GLN A 10 -10.51 18.23 -20.93
N LEU A 11 -10.30 19.42 -20.37
CA LEU A 11 -9.82 20.58 -21.10
C LEU A 11 -8.34 20.39 -21.45
N GLN A 12 -7.96 20.82 -22.64
CA GLN A 12 -6.63 20.63 -23.20
C GLN A 12 -5.59 21.34 -22.31
N SER A 13 -4.61 20.57 -21.83
CA SER A 13 -3.45 21.05 -21.07
C SER A 13 -2.19 20.74 -21.88
N VAL A 14 -1.10 21.46 -21.62
CA VAL A 14 0.20 21.36 -22.32
C VAL A 14 0.73 19.90 -22.39
N CYS A 15 0.26 19.01 -21.51
CA CYS A 15 0.70 17.62 -21.41
C CYS A 15 -0.39 16.56 -21.67
N GLN A 16 -1.65 16.92 -21.95
CA GLN A 16 -2.74 15.92 -22.06
C GLN A 16 -3.76 16.24 -23.18
N THR A 17 -4.19 15.19 -23.89
CA THR A 17 -5.13 15.25 -25.01
C THR A 17 -6.53 15.63 -24.55
N LYS A 18 -7.22 16.46 -25.35
CA LYS A 18 -8.64 16.80 -25.14
C LYS A 18 -9.49 15.55 -25.37
N GLY A 19 -10.35 15.21 -24.41
CA GLY A 19 -11.17 14.01 -24.50
C GLY A 19 -12.30 13.97 -23.48
N MET A 20 -13.33 13.19 -23.79
CA MET A 20 -14.41 12.82 -22.87
C MET A 20 -14.14 11.41 -22.38
N PHE A 21 -14.02 11.24 -21.07
CA PHE A 21 -13.69 9.96 -20.47
C PHE A 21 -14.83 9.48 -19.59
N ASN A 22 -15.26 8.24 -19.79
CA ASN A 22 -16.28 7.63 -18.94
C ASN A 22 -15.61 7.01 -17.73
N VAL A 23 -16.10 7.39 -16.56
CA VAL A 23 -15.57 6.98 -15.27
C VAL A 23 -16.68 6.34 -14.47
N ALA A 24 -16.40 5.17 -13.91
CA ALA A 24 -17.29 4.47 -12.99
C ALA A 24 -16.53 4.17 -11.69
N VAL A 25 -17.15 4.48 -10.56
CA VAL A 25 -16.62 4.20 -9.22
C VAL A 25 -17.68 3.45 -8.44
N THR A 26 -17.27 2.35 -7.84
CA THR A 26 -18.13 1.50 -7.02
C THR A 26 -17.83 1.76 -5.56
N PHE A 27 -18.89 1.88 -4.76
CA PHE A 27 -18.81 2.11 -3.34
C PHE A 27 -19.44 0.95 -2.59
N ASP A 28 -18.83 0.59 -1.48
CA ASP A 28 -19.41 -0.32 -0.52
C ASP A 28 -19.09 0.13 0.90
N ARG A 29 -20.10 0.14 1.79
CA ARG A 29 -19.95 0.50 3.21
C ARG A 29 -19.14 1.78 3.47
N GLY A 30 -19.31 2.79 2.61
CA GLY A 30 -18.61 4.08 2.70
C GLY A 30 -17.19 4.10 2.11
N ARG A 31 -16.71 3.00 1.55
CA ARG A 31 -15.38 2.84 0.91
C ARG A 31 -15.51 2.66 -0.59
N ILE A 32 -14.49 3.06 -1.34
CA ILE A 32 -14.41 2.83 -2.79
C ILE A 32 -13.86 1.43 -3.00
N THR A 33 -14.58 0.54 -3.68
CA THR A 33 -14.19 -0.86 -3.90
C THR A 33 -13.57 -1.13 -5.25
N SER A 34 -13.91 -0.33 -6.27
CA SER A 34 -13.25 -0.36 -7.57
C SER A 34 -13.48 0.96 -8.32
N SER A 35 -12.60 1.23 -9.27
CA SER A 35 -12.71 2.38 -10.17
C SER A 35 -12.26 2.01 -11.58
N ASN A 36 -13.07 2.37 -12.57
CA ASN A 36 -12.81 2.12 -13.98
C ASN A 36 -12.87 3.44 -14.73
N CYS A 37 -11.89 3.70 -15.59
CA CYS A 37 -11.86 4.86 -16.47
C CYS A 37 -11.52 4.41 -17.90
N THR A 38 -12.10 5.05 -18.90
CA THR A 38 -11.79 4.81 -20.32
C THR A 38 -10.55 5.58 -20.80
N CYS A 39 -9.70 6.09 -19.91
CA CYS A 39 -8.45 6.74 -20.28
C CYS A 39 -7.34 5.71 -20.51
N ASP A 40 -6.36 6.03 -21.34
CA ASP A 40 -5.22 5.13 -21.64
C ASP A 40 -4.20 5.00 -20.49
N GLN A 41 -4.49 5.57 -19.33
CA GLN A 41 -3.61 5.48 -18.16
C GLN A 41 -3.68 4.07 -17.56
N THR A 42 -2.52 3.49 -17.29
CA THR A 42 -2.41 2.17 -16.63
C THR A 42 -2.61 2.26 -15.11
N ALA A 43 -2.61 3.47 -14.55
CA ALA A 43 -2.80 3.70 -13.12
C ALA A 43 -4.27 3.51 -12.73
N SER A 44 -4.49 2.78 -11.63
CA SER A 44 -5.85 2.57 -11.09
C SER A 44 -6.55 3.87 -10.66
N TRP A 45 -5.77 4.89 -10.26
CA TRP A 45 -6.24 6.19 -9.82
C TRP A 45 -5.79 7.29 -10.80
N CYS A 46 -6.53 7.46 -11.89
CA CYS A 46 -6.27 8.55 -12.83
C CYS A 46 -6.90 9.87 -12.35
N ALA A 47 -6.47 11.00 -12.95
CA ALA A 47 -7.01 12.32 -12.63
C ALA A 47 -8.54 12.40 -12.81
N HIS A 48 -9.12 11.62 -13.73
CA HIS A 48 -10.58 11.58 -13.94
C HIS A 48 -11.33 10.89 -12.80
N VAL A 49 -10.79 9.79 -12.28
CA VAL A 49 -11.33 9.11 -11.08
C VAL A 49 -11.26 10.05 -9.87
N ILE A 50 -10.12 10.71 -9.69
CA ILE A 50 -9.93 11.68 -8.60
C ILE A 50 -10.91 12.85 -8.75
N ALA A 51 -11.06 13.40 -9.95
CA ALA A 51 -12.00 14.49 -10.22
C ALA A 51 -13.45 14.09 -9.90
N LEU A 52 -13.88 12.88 -10.27
CA LEU A 52 -15.21 12.37 -9.95
C LEU A 52 -15.41 12.23 -8.43
N CYS A 53 -14.40 11.70 -7.71
CA CYS A 53 -14.46 11.57 -6.25
C CYS A 53 -14.53 12.94 -5.56
N LEU A 54 -13.72 13.90 -5.99
CA LEU A 54 -13.73 15.26 -5.46
C LEU A 54 -15.05 15.97 -5.78
N PHE A 55 -15.57 15.83 -6.99
CA PHE A 55 -16.86 16.41 -7.38
C PHE A 55 -17.99 15.91 -6.48
N ARG A 56 -18.03 14.60 -6.18
CA ARG A 56 -18.97 14.02 -5.22
C ARG A 56 -18.83 14.61 -3.82
N ILE A 57 -17.60 14.81 -3.34
CA ILE A 57 -17.34 15.38 -2.01
C ILE A 57 -17.82 16.84 -1.93
N HIS A 58 -17.53 17.64 -2.96
CA HIS A 58 -17.89 19.06 -2.98
C HIS A 58 -19.36 19.32 -3.31
N HIS A 59 -19.99 18.44 -4.10
CA HIS A 59 -21.36 18.60 -4.58
C HIS A 59 -22.23 17.36 -4.33
N PRO A 60 -22.44 16.96 -3.05
CA PRO A 60 -23.13 15.72 -2.72
C PRO A 60 -24.58 15.69 -3.22
N SER A 61 -25.26 16.84 -3.27
CA SER A 61 -26.65 16.96 -3.74
C SER A 61 -26.81 16.83 -5.26
N LEU A 62 -25.73 17.01 -6.03
CA LEU A 62 -25.75 16.89 -7.49
C LEU A 62 -25.47 15.46 -7.95
N VAL A 63 -25.04 14.58 -7.04
CA VAL A 63 -24.65 13.22 -7.36
C VAL A 63 -25.75 12.24 -6.97
N CYS A 64 -26.36 11.61 -7.98
CA CYS A 64 -27.30 10.53 -7.78
C CYS A 64 -26.56 9.19 -7.62
N LEU A 65 -26.64 8.59 -6.43
CA LEU A 65 -26.16 7.24 -6.18
C LEU A 65 -27.20 6.24 -6.70
N ARG A 66 -26.75 5.28 -7.51
CA ARG A 66 -27.61 4.20 -8.01
C ARG A 66 -27.39 2.94 -7.21
N ALA A 67 -28.49 2.25 -6.91
CA ALA A 67 -28.48 0.92 -6.33
C ALA A 67 -27.93 -0.11 -7.34
N PRO A 68 -27.64 -1.34 -6.92
CA PRO A 68 -27.31 -2.42 -7.84
C PRO A 68 -28.40 -2.63 -8.90
N VAL A 69 -27.99 -3.02 -10.10
CA VAL A 69 -28.86 -3.28 -11.24
C VAL A 69 -29.84 -4.41 -10.93
N SER A 70 -29.42 -5.45 -10.20
CA SER A 70 -30.32 -6.52 -9.74
C SER A 70 -31.51 -6.01 -8.94
N GLU A 71 -31.31 -4.99 -8.10
CA GLU A 71 -32.40 -4.38 -7.31
C GLU A 71 -33.42 -3.70 -8.23
N TYR A 72 -32.96 -2.99 -9.26
CA TYR A 72 -33.85 -2.40 -10.26
C TYR A 72 -34.57 -3.46 -11.08
N LEU A 73 -33.85 -4.49 -11.55
CA LEU A 73 -34.44 -5.59 -12.33
C LEU A 73 -35.52 -6.35 -11.54
N SER A 74 -35.31 -6.56 -10.23
CA SER A 74 -36.29 -7.23 -9.36
C SER A 74 -37.61 -6.47 -9.20
N ARG A 75 -37.57 -5.14 -9.36
CA ARG A 75 -38.76 -4.26 -9.27
C ARG A 75 -39.52 -4.14 -10.58
N LEU A 76 -38.92 -4.55 -11.70
CA LEU A 76 -39.55 -4.46 -13.02
C LEU A 76 -40.46 -5.67 -13.29
N GLY A 77 -41.69 -5.40 -13.75
CA GLY A 77 -42.57 -6.44 -14.27
C GLY A 77 -42.11 -6.97 -15.63
N ARG A 78 -42.73 -8.07 -16.09
CA ARG A 78 -42.36 -8.77 -17.35
C ARG A 78 -42.31 -7.84 -18.57
N ASP A 79 -43.33 -7.01 -18.76
CA ASP A 79 -43.41 -6.10 -19.92
C ASP A 79 -42.34 -5.00 -19.88
N GLN A 80 -41.99 -4.53 -18.68
CA GLN A 80 -40.95 -3.51 -18.51
C GLN A 80 -39.55 -4.09 -18.69
N LEU A 81 -39.33 -5.33 -18.23
CA LEU A 81 -38.09 -6.07 -18.51
C LEU A 81 -37.90 -6.32 -20.00
N GLN A 82 -38.97 -6.69 -20.72
CA GLN A 82 -38.90 -6.86 -22.17
C GLN A 82 -38.56 -5.55 -22.89
N LYS A 83 -39.19 -4.43 -22.49
CA LYS A 83 -38.86 -3.11 -23.00
C LYS A 83 -37.40 -2.76 -22.70
N PHE A 84 -36.95 -2.93 -21.46
CA PHE A 84 -35.57 -2.68 -21.06
C PHE A 84 -34.58 -3.46 -21.93
N ALA A 85 -34.81 -4.76 -22.14
CA ALA A 85 -33.96 -5.60 -22.98
C ALA A 85 -33.94 -5.12 -24.45
N GLN A 86 -35.09 -4.76 -25.01
CA GLN A 86 -35.19 -4.23 -26.38
C GLN A 86 -34.45 -2.91 -26.54
N TYR A 87 -34.63 -1.97 -25.60
CA TYR A 87 -33.94 -0.69 -25.63
C TYR A 87 -32.42 -0.83 -25.39
N LEU A 88 -31.99 -1.76 -24.54
CA LEU A 88 -30.57 -2.05 -24.33
C LEU A 88 -29.91 -2.56 -25.62
N ILE A 89 -30.59 -3.43 -26.36
CA ILE A 89 -30.11 -3.94 -27.66
C ILE A 89 -30.08 -2.82 -28.71
N SER A 90 -31.07 -1.91 -28.71
CA SER A 90 -31.10 -0.82 -29.69
C SER A 90 -30.02 0.24 -29.47
N GLU A 91 -29.65 0.51 -28.22
CA GLU A 91 -28.61 1.51 -27.88
C GLU A 91 -27.19 0.99 -28.16
N LEU A 92 -26.94 -0.32 -27.97
CA LEU A 92 -25.60 -0.92 -28.10
C LEU A 92 -25.61 -2.19 -29.00
N PRO A 93 -26.08 -2.09 -30.26
CA PRO A 93 -26.32 -3.26 -31.10
C PRO A 93 -25.03 -4.02 -31.42
N GLN A 94 -23.94 -3.33 -31.73
CA GLN A 94 -22.68 -3.99 -32.10
C GLN A 94 -21.99 -4.70 -30.93
N GLN A 95 -22.17 -4.20 -29.70
CA GLN A 95 -21.48 -4.74 -28.54
C GLN A 95 -22.25 -5.89 -27.89
N ILE A 96 -23.58 -5.79 -27.85
CA ILE A 96 -24.43 -6.68 -27.05
C ILE A 96 -25.09 -7.78 -27.89
N LEU A 97 -25.36 -7.54 -29.18
CA LEU A 97 -26.18 -8.46 -29.99
C LEU A 97 -25.60 -9.88 -30.09
N PRO A 98 -24.29 -10.10 -30.37
CA PRO A 98 -23.74 -11.46 -30.44
C PRO A 98 -23.85 -12.19 -29.09
N THR A 99 -23.62 -11.48 -27.99
CA THR A 99 -23.73 -12.03 -26.63
C THR A 99 -25.18 -12.34 -26.27
N ALA A 100 -26.12 -11.45 -26.62
CA ALA A 100 -27.54 -11.64 -26.37
C ALA A 100 -28.11 -12.84 -27.14
N GLN A 101 -27.73 -13.01 -28.41
CA GLN A 101 -28.15 -14.16 -29.21
C GLN A 101 -27.68 -15.48 -28.59
N ARG A 102 -26.40 -15.58 -28.21
CA ARG A 102 -25.87 -16.76 -27.52
C ARG A 102 -26.64 -17.07 -26.23
N LEU A 103 -26.93 -16.05 -25.40
CA LEU A 103 -27.67 -16.23 -24.15
C LEU A 103 -29.13 -16.66 -24.39
N LEU A 104 -29.78 -16.11 -25.42
CA LEU A 104 -31.14 -16.51 -25.81
C LEU A 104 -31.18 -17.96 -26.32
N ASP A 105 -30.20 -18.36 -27.13
CA ASP A 105 -30.09 -19.73 -27.61
C ASP A 105 -29.87 -20.72 -26.44
N GLU A 106 -29.04 -20.36 -25.45
CA GLU A 106 -28.83 -21.17 -24.24
C GLU A 106 -30.08 -21.28 -23.35
N LEU A 107 -30.89 -20.22 -23.27
CA LEU A 107 -32.15 -20.20 -22.50
C LEU A 107 -33.28 -20.97 -23.20
N LEU A 108 -33.37 -20.87 -24.52
CA LEU A 108 -34.41 -21.52 -25.34
C LEU A 108 -34.03 -22.95 -25.76
N SER A 109 -32.78 -23.36 -25.56
CA SER A 109 -32.31 -24.72 -25.81
C SER A 109 -33.03 -25.72 -24.91
N SER A 110 -33.40 -26.87 -25.48
CA SER A 110 -34.02 -28.00 -24.77
C SER A 110 -33.06 -28.71 -23.81
N GLN A 111 -31.75 -28.43 -23.87
CA GLN A 111 -30.76 -28.99 -22.96
C GLN A 111 -30.64 -28.12 -21.70
N GLU A 112 -30.58 -28.72 -20.51
CA GLU A 112 -30.37 -28.00 -19.25
C GLU A 112 -28.99 -27.32 -19.20
N SER A 113 -28.92 -26.10 -19.70
CA SER A 113 -27.78 -25.21 -19.61
C SER A 113 -27.60 -24.68 -18.19
N ALA A 114 -26.39 -24.25 -17.83
CA ALA A 114 -26.09 -23.71 -16.50
C ALA A 114 -26.98 -22.50 -16.15
N ILE A 115 -27.39 -21.71 -17.15
CA ILE A 115 -28.28 -20.56 -16.96
C ILE A 115 -29.70 -20.97 -16.54
N ASN A 116 -30.16 -22.16 -16.93
CA ASN A 116 -31.47 -22.69 -16.55
C ASN A 116 -31.47 -23.34 -15.15
N LYS A 117 -30.29 -23.62 -14.59
CA LYS A 117 -30.13 -24.22 -13.24
C LYS A 117 -30.02 -23.19 -12.13
N VAL A 118 -29.66 -21.95 -12.46
CA VAL A 118 -29.41 -20.88 -11.49
C VAL A 118 -30.47 -19.80 -11.63
N SER A 119 -30.93 -19.22 -10.52
CA SER A 119 -31.97 -18.20 -10.51
C SER A 119 -31.59 -16.87 -11.18
N GLY A 120 -30.30 -16.66 -11.46
CA GLY A 120 -29.78 -15.47 -12.13
C GLY A 120 -28.25 -15.45 -12.15
N ALA A 121 -27.68 -14.63 -13.04
CA ALA A 121 -26.24 -14.35 -13.04
C ALA A 121 -25.86 -13.48 -11.82
N PRO A 122 -24.63 -13.62 -11.28
CA PRO A 122 -24.13 -12.74 -10.22
C PRO A 122 -24.10 -11.30 -10.74
N ASP A 123 -24.72 -10.39 -9.98
CA ASP A 123 -24.79 -8.98 -10.36
C ASP A 123 -23.43 -8.30 -10.15
N PRO A 124 -22.74 -7.85 -11.22
CA PRO A 124 -21.46 -7.16 -11.10
C PRO A 124 -21.56 -5.82 -10.37
N THR A 125 -22.77 -5.31 -10.16
CA THR A 125 -23.06 -4.06 -9.46
C THR A 125 -23.53 -4.27 -8.00
N ALA A 126 -23.71 -5.51 -7.54
CA ALA A 126 -24.15 -5.75 -6.15
C ALA A 126 -23.08 -5.41 -5.09
N GLY A 127 -21.80 -5.41 -5.47
CA GLY A 127 -20.69 -5.30 -4.53
C GLY A 127 -20.47 -6.60 -3.74
N PRO A 128 -19.52 -6.62 -2.79
CA PRO A 128 -19.21 -7.79 -1.97
C PRO A 128 -20.37 -8.18 -1.04
N ALA A 129 -20.36 -9.43 -0.54
CA ALA A 129 -21.36 -9.90 0.43
C ALA A 129 -21.16 -9.27 1.82
N GLU A 130 -22.17 -9.33 2.69
CA GLU A 130 -22.06 -8.72 4.03
C GLU A 130 -20.95 -9.34 4.89
N ALA A 131 -20.68 -10.64 4.72
CA ALA A 131 -19.61 -11.32 5.45
C ALA A 131 -18.21 -10.98 4.92
N ASP A 132 -18.10 -10.40 3.72
CA ASP A 132 -16.82 -10.12 3.11
C ASP A 132 -16.16 -8.87 3.73
N PRO A 133 -14.84 -8.91 4.02
CA PRO A 133 -14.12 -7.74 4.48
C PRO A 133 -14.15 -6.67 3.38
N CYS A 134 -14.76 -5.53 3.69
CA CYS A 134 -14.81 -4.39 2.78
C CYS A 134 -13.46 -3.67 2.76
N ARG A 135 -12.59 -4.08 1.84
CA ARG A 135 -11.31 -3.39 1.55
C ARG A 135 -11.53 -2.25 0.56
N TRP A 136 -10.87 -1.12 0.76
CA TRP A 136 -10.91 -0.06 -0.23
C TRP A 136 -9.91 -0.36 -1.35
N TRP A 137 -10.18 0.16 -2.54
CA TRP A 137 -9.42 -0.13 -3.75
C TRP A 137 -8.01 0.46 -3.69
N LEU A 138 -7.03 -0.40 -3.42
CA LEU A 138 -5.61 -0.06 -3.40
C LEU A 138 -4.92 -0.69 -4.61
N ASP A 139 -4.18 0.12 -5.37
CA ASP A 139 -3.29 -0.39 -6.42
C ASP A 139 -1.99 -0.90 -5.80
N GLU A 140 -2.00 -2.15 -5.35
CA GLU A 140 -0.85 -2.75 -4.67
C GLU A 140 0.40 -2.69 -5.55
N LYS A 141 0.28 -2.97 -6.86
CA LYS A 141 1.44 -3.00 -7.78
C LYS A 141 2.09 -1.62 -7.92
N ALA A 142 1.28 -0.59 -8.15
CA ALA A 142 1.80 0.77 -8.24
C ALA A 142 2.42 1.23 -6.92
N LEU A 143 1.85 0.82 -5.79
CA LEU A 143 2.38 1.12 -4.46
C LEU A 143 3.72 0.42 -4.22
N HIS A 144 3.83 -0.88 -4.48
CA HIS A 144 5.08 -1.64 -4.41
C HIS A 144 6.18 -0.95 -5.24
N GLU A 145 5.88 -0.58 -6.48
CA GLU A 145 6.85 0.08 -7.36
C GLU A 145 7.28 1.46 -6.83
N SER A 146 6.33 2.25 -6.30
CA SER A 146 6.59 3.56 -5.71
C SER A 146 7.50 3.46 -4.47
N VAL A 147 7.19 2.54 -3.55
CA VAL A 147 7.98 2.28 -2.35
C VAL A 147 9.37 1.80 -2.72
N ARG A 148 9.48 0.87 -3.69
CA ARG A 148 10.77 0.37 -4.18
C ARG A 148 11.65 1.47 -4.74
N LYS A 149 11.09 2.35 -5.57
CA LYS A 149 11.81 3.52 -6.13
C LYS A 149 12.26 4.48 -5.03
N MET A 150 11.42 4.70 -4.02
CA MET A 150 11.75 5.56 -2.88
C MET A 150 12.89 4.97 -2.04
N LEU A 151 12.82 3.68 -1.72
CA LEU A 151 13.88 2.95 -1.01
C LEU A 151 15.19 2.94 -1.78
N ALA A 152 15.16 2.66 -3.09
CA ALA A 152 16.35 2.66 -3.94
C ALA A 152 17.00 4.05 -4.01
N ARG A 153 16.20 5.12 -4.10
CA ARG A 153 16.70 6.50 -4.08
C ARG A 153 17.29 6.88 -2.71
N PHE A 154 16.67 6.42 -1.63
CA PHE A 154 17.11 6.74 -0.27
C PHE A 154 18.38 5.98 0.13
N CYS A 155 18.49 4.70 -0.24
CA CYS A 155 19.65 3.86 0.09
C CYS A 155 20.80 4.00 -0.92
N GLY A 156 20.51 4.49 -2.13
CA GLY A 156 21.50 4.68 -3.19
C GLY A 156 22.47 5.85 -2.93
N PRO A 157 23.62 5.87 -3.64
CA PRO A 157 24.57 6.97 -3.55
C PRO A 157 23.98 8.24 -4.19
N GLY A 158 23.44 9.13 -3.36
CA GLY A 158 22.89 10.41 -3.79
C GLY A 158 23.60 11.59 -3.11
N PRO A 159 23.69 12.76 -3.76
CA PRO A 159 24.19 13.96 -3.10
C PRO A 159 23.26 14.33 -1.93
N LEU A 160 23.85 14.72 -0.81
CA LEU A 160 23.10 15.25 0.34
C LEU A 160 22.37 16.53 -0.06
N ILE A 161 21.05 16.46 -0.13
CA ILE A 161 20.21 17.65 -0.29
C ILE A 161 19.80 18.08 1.11
N PHE A 162 20.32 19.21 1.57
CA PHE A 162 19.89 19.80 2.84
C PHE A 162 18.55 20.50 2.62
N SER A 163 17.48 19.95 3.20
CA SER A 163 16.14 20.53 3.19
C SER A 163 16.02 21.75 4.13
N ASP A 164 16.82 21.80 5.19
CA ASP A 164 16.80 22.86 6.21
C ASP A 164 18.09 23.70 6.22
N VAL A 165 17.94 25.01 6.08
CA VAL A 165 19.03 26.02 6.13
C VAL A 165 19.70 26.03 7.51
N ASN A 166 18.96 25.76 8.59
CA ASN A 166 19.53 25.66 9.93
C ASN A 166 20.44 24.44 10.07
N ALA A 167 20.09 23.32 9.43
CA ALA A 167 20.93 22.12 9.43
C ALA A 167 22.24 22.37 8.67
N LEU A 168 22.20 23.18 7.60
CA LEU A 168 23.41 23.60 6.87
C LEU A 168 24.31 24.48 7.76
N TYR A 169 23.74 25.47 8.44
CA TYR A 169 24.48 26.38 9.32
C TYR A 169 25.11 25.68 10.52
N LEU A 170 24.36 24.79 11.19
CA LEU A 170 24.86 23.99 12.31
C LEU A 170 25.94 23.01 11.87
N SER A 171 25.82 22.40 10.68
CA SER A 171 26.88 21.51 10.16
C SER A 171 28.21 22.22 9.86
N ALA A 172 28.16 23.53 9.57
CA ALA A 172 29.33 24.33 9.20
C ALA A 172 29.99 25.05 10.40
N THR A 173 29.25 25.28 11.48
CA THR A 173 29.71 26.11 12.62
C THR A 173 29.81 25.34 13.93
N ALA A 174 29.18 24.17 14.04
CA ALA A 174 29.23 23.38 15.26
C ALA A 174 30.57 22.63 15.42
N PRO A 175 30.98 22.34 16.67
CA PRO A 175 32.09 21.43 16.94
C PRO A 175 31.93 20.08 16.21
N PRO A 176 33.02 19.40 15.82
CA PRO A 176 32.96 18.19 14.99
C PRO A 176 32.00 17.11 15.51
N THR A 177 32.01 16.87 16.82
CA THR A 177 31.09 15.93 17.48
C THR A 177 29.64 16.39 17.38
N ALA A 178 29.35 17.68 17.60
CA ALA A 178 28.00 18.22 17.48
C ALA A 178 27.49 18.22 16.03
N ALA A 179 28.37 18.45 15.05
CA ALA A 179 28.05 18.33 13.63
C ALA A 179 27.71 16.87 13.25
N GLU A 180 28.47 15.88 13.75
CA GLU A 180 28.17 14.46 13.59
C GLU A 180 26.80 14.08 14.17
N TRP A 181 26.50 14.47 15.42
CA TRP A 181 25.19 14.25 16.04
C TRP A 181 24.05 14.92 15.28
N SER A 182 24.25 16.16 14.82
CA SER A 182 23.25 16.89 14.03
C SER A 182 23.00 16.20 12.68
N ASN A 183 24.03 15.59 12.08
CA ASN A 183 23.90 14.85 10.84
C ASN A 183 23.15 13.52 11.04
N LEU A 184 23.44 12.80 12.12
CA LEU A 184 22.73 11.57 12.49
C LEU A 184 21.24 11.81 12.81
N LEU A 185 20.92 12.91 13.49
CA LEU A 185 19.54 13.27 13.85
C LEU A 185 18.75 13.87 12.69
N ARG A 186 19.41 14.28 11.60
CA ARG A 186 18.79 15.01 10.50
C ARG A 186 17.70 14.20 9.79
N PRO A 187 17.93 12.94 9.36
CA PRO A 187 16.86 12.17 8.72
C PRO A 187 15.67 11.90 9.65
N LEU A 188 15.92 11.80 10.97
CA LEU A 188 14.87 11.63 11.97
C LEU A 188 14.04 12.90 12.17
N ARG A 189 14.67 14.08 12.10
CA ARG A 189 13.99 15.39 12.18
C ARG A 189 13.27 15.76 10.88
N GLY A 190 13.90 15.49 9.75
CA GLY A 190 13.36 15.75 8.40
C GLY A 190 12.43 14.65 7.88
N ARG A 191 12.31 13.54 8.62
CA ARG A 191 11.58 12.33 8.22
C ARG A 191 11.97 11.86 6.81
N GLU A 192 13.24 11.86 6.47
CA GLU A 192 13.69 11.45 5.14
C GLU A 192 13.72 9.91 5.06
N PRO A 193 13.08 9.27 4.05
CA PRO A 193 12.26 9.85 3.00
C PRO A 193 10.81 10.08 3.45
N GLU A 194 10.30 11.30 3.30
CA GLU A 194 9.03 11.77 3.86
C GLU A 194 7.83 10.89 3.45
N GLY A 195 7.84 10.43 2.20
CA GLY A 195 6.81 9.56 1.68
C GLY A 195 6.67 8.24 2.46
N MET A 196 7.78 7.63 2.89
CA MET A 196 7.71 6.38 3.66
C MET A 196 7.14 6.61 5.05
N TRP A 197 7.56 7.68 5.73
CA TRP A 197 7.02 8.05 7.04
C TRP A 197 5.55 8.46 6.97
N ASN A 198 5.14 9.14 5.90
CA ASN A 198 3.73 9.47 5.66
C ASN A 198 2.89 8.19 5.46
N LEU A 199 3.42 7.18 4.78
CA LEU A 199 2.74 5.87 4.66
C LEU A 199 2.60 5.18 6.02
N LEU A 200 3.62 5.17 6.89
CA LEU A 200 3.47 4.64 8.25
C LEU A 200 2.46 5.43 9.08
N TYR A 201 2.42 6.76 8.94
CA TYR A 201 1.42 7.57 9.62
C TYR A 201 0.00 7.21 9.18
N ILE A 202 -0.20 6.99 7.87
CA ILE A 202 -1.46 6.49 7.33
C ILE A 202 -1.79 5.12 7.94
N VAL A 203 -0.85 4.17 7.98
CA VAL A 203 -1.06 2.86 8.62
C VAL A 203 -1.50 3.01 10.08
N ARG A 204 -0.84 3.90 10.85
CA ARG A 204 -1.19 4.15 12.25
C ARG A 204 -2.60 4.71 12.40
N GLU A 205 -2.98 5.65 11.54
CA GLU A 205 -4.33 6.23 11.51
C GLU A 205 -5.38 5.17 11.08
N LEU A 206 -5.04 4.28 10.16
CA LEU A 206 -5.91 3.17 9.77
C LEU A 206 -6.13 2.18 10.92
N PHE A 207 -5.08 1.84 11.68
CA PHE A 207 -5.23 1.03 12.90
C PHE A 207 -6.10 1.72 13.94
N HIS A 208 -5.94 3.04 14.12
CA HIS A 208 -6.78 3.81 15.05
C HIS A 208 -8.27 3.76 14.66
N ARG A 209 -8.57 3.70 13.36
CA ARG A 209 -9.94 3.59 12.83
C ARG A 209 -10.45 2.14 12.75
N GLY A 210 -9.63 1.15 13.10
CA GLY A 210 -9.98 -0.27 12.97
C GLY A 210 -10.15 -0.72 11.51
N ASP A 211 -9.45 -0.10 10.56
CA ASP A 211 -9.56 -0.45 9.13
C ASP A 211 -8.65 -1.64 8.78
N ALA A 212 -9.23 -2.69 8.21
CA ALA A 212 -8.53 -3.91 7.79
C ALA A 212 -7.43 -3.68 6.74
N ASN A 213 -7.48 -2.58 5.98
CA ASN A 213 -6.45 -2.24 4.99
C ASN A 213 -5.12 -1.82 5.64
N ALA A 214 -5.12 -1.48 6.94
CA ALA A 214 -3.89 -1.18 7.68
C ALA A 214 -2.87 -2.32 7.57
N VAL A 215 -3.33 -3.56 7.73
CA VAL A 215 -2.49 -4.77 7.68
C VAL A 215 -1.96 -5.00 6.26
N SER A 216 -2.80 -4.84 5.23
CA SER A 216 -2.39 -4.98 3.83
C SER A 216 -1.29 -3.97 3.48
N LEU A 217 -1.50 -2.69 3.83
CA LEU A 217 -0.52 -1.63 3.60
C LEU A 217 0.78 -1.89 4.38
N LEU A 218 0.68 -2.35 5.63
CA LEU A 218 1.84 -2.69 6.45
C LEU A 218 2.63 -3.88 5.88
N SER A 219 1.94 -4.90 5.33
CA SER A 219 2.58 -6.03 4.63
C SER A 219 3.39 -5.55 3.42
N ILE A 220 2.79 -4.71 2.57
CA ILE A 220 3.47 -4.15 1.38
C ILE A 220 4.75 -3.39 1.78
N LEU A 221 4.67 -2.53 2.81
CA LEU A 221 5.84 -1.79 3.29
C LEU A 221 6.92 -2.72 3.84
N THR A 222 6.52 -3.75 4.58
CA THR A 222 7.44 -4.72 5.19
C THR A 222 8.13 -5.57 4.13
N GLU A 223 7.38 -6.07 3.14
CA GLU A 223 7.90 -6.87 2.03
C GLU A 223 8.89 -6.09 1.16
N GLU A 224 8.61 -4.82 0.84
CA GLU A 224 9.54 -4.00 0.06
C GLU A 224 10.81 -3.65 0.86
N CYS A 225 10.69 -3.42 2.18
CA CYS A 225 11.87 -3.23 3.03
C CYS A 225 12.73 -4.50 3.10
N LEU A 226 12.10 -5.67 3.21
CA LEU A 226 12.81 -6.95 3.26
C LEU A 226 13.34 -7.39 1.89
N SER A 227 12.77 -6.89 0.79
CA SER A 227 13.27 -7.14 -0.56
C SER A 227 14.56 -6.39 -0.84
N ASN A 228 14.78 -5.25 -0.18
CA ASN A 228 16.01 -4.47 -0.31
C ASN A 228 17.09 -4.98 0.66
N ASP A 229 18.11 -5.66 0.13
CA ASP A 229 19.19 -6.26 0.94
C ASP A 229 19.95 -5.21 1.76
N GLN A 230 20.12 -3.99 1.22
CA GLN A 230 20.84 -2.92 1.89
C GLN A 230 20.09 -2.44 3.15
N VAL A 231 18.77 -2.34 3.08
CA VAL A 231 17.90 -1.98 4.21
C VAL A 231 18.05 -2.98 5.35
N ILE A 232 18.02 -4.28 5.04
CA ILE A 232 18.16 -5.35 6.03
C ILE A 232 19.54 -5.30 6.68
N VAL A 233 20.60 -5.21 5.89
CA VAL A 233 21.98 -5.15 6.41
C VAL A 233 22.15 -3.93 7.31
N TRP A 234 21.63 -2.76 6.90
CA TRP A 234 21.67 -1.55 7.70
C TRP A 234 20.90 -1.66 9.02
N TRP A 235 19.71 -2.27 8.98
CA TRP A 235 18.92 -2.52 10.18
C TRP A 235 19.61 -3.48 11.14
N PHE A 236 20.12 -4.61 10.63
CA PHE A 236 20.84 -5.61 11.41
C PHE A 236 22.13 -5.05 12.02
N ASP A 237 22.97 -4.38 11.22
CA ASP A 237 24.24 -3.81 11.67
C ASP A 237 24.02 -2.71 12.70
N SER A 238 23.05 -1.82 12.50
CA SER A 238 22.78 -0.72 13.43
C SER A 238 22.38 -1.21 14.83
N ARG A 239 21.66 -2.34 14.90
CA ARG A 239 21.15 -2.91 16.16
C ARG A 239 22.05 -3.99 16.76
N SER A 240 22.88 -4.66 15.95
CA SER A 240 23.88 -5.63 16.43
C SER A 240 25.20 -4.98 16.89
N GLN A 241 25.50 -3.75 16.46
CA GLN A 241 26.70 -3.00 16.89
C GLN A 241 26.78 -2.71 18.40
N ALA A 242 25.68 -2.86 19.15
CA ALA A 242 25.69 -2.77 20.61
C ALA A 242 26.51 -3.90 21.28
N SER A 243 26.78 -5.01 20.58
CA SER A 243 27.53 -6.15 21.12
C SER A 243 29.00 -6.18 20.70
N SER A 244 29.43 -5.32 19.77
CA SER A 244 30.83 -5.23 19.37
C SER A 244 31.58 -4.25 20.26
N THR A 245 32.09 -4.75 21.39
CA THR A 245 33.27 -4.18 22.08
C THR A 245 34.56 -4.26 21.25
N HIS A 246 34.46 -4.58 19.95
CA HIS A 246 35.57 -4.41 19.04
C HIS A 246 35.68 -2.94 18.67
N THR A 247 36.53 -2.25 19.43
CA THR A 247 37.32 -1.13 18.95
C THR A 247 37.68 -1.39 17.49
N HIS A 248 37.06 -0.65 16.56
CA HIS A 248 37.61 -0.56 15.22
C HIS A 248 39.05 -0.07 15.42
N LYS A 249 40.02 -0.96 15.22
CA LYS A 249 41.40 -0.55 14.96
C LYS A 249 41.34 0.25 13.67
N SER A 250 41.09 1.55 13.82
CA SER A 250 41.29 2.54 12.79
C SER A 250 42.79 2.50 12.50
N HIS A 251 43.17 1.67 11.52
CA HIS A 251 44.52 1.67 11.00
C HIS A 251 44.69 3.03 10.33
N GLY A 252 45.62 3.83 10.87
CA GLY A 252 45.75 5.24 10.59
C GLY A 252 45.65 5.54 9.10
N ASN A 253 44.62 6.29 8.73
CA ASN A 253 44.60 6.98 7.47
C ASN A 253 43.99 8.36 7.69
N ASN A 254 44.72 9.37 7.24
CA ASN A 254 44.47 10.79 7.44
C ASN A 254 42.99 11.17 7.33
N TYR A 255 42.53 11.98 8.28
CA TYR A 255 41.26 12.71 8.28
C TYR A 255 41.06 13.44 6.94
N ARG A 256 40.44 12.74 5.98
CA ARG A 256 39.64 13.36 4.93
C ARG A 256 38.19 13.19 5.36
N THR A 257 37.62 14.26 5.90
CA THR A 257 36.19 14.42 6.15
C THR A 257 35.40 14.17 4.86
N ASN A 258 35.06 12.91 4.61
CA ASN A 258 34.20 12.53 3.51
C ASN A 258 32.76 12.74 3.97
N ASN A 259 32.14 13.87 3.60
CA ASN A 259 30.73 14.17 3.91
C ASN A 259 29.78 13.02 3.50
N ASN A 260 30.16 12.18 2.53
CA ASN A 260 29.39 11.01 2.12
C ASN A 260 29.36 9.89 3.17
N ALA A 261 30.37 9.74 4.03
CA ALA A 261 30.37 8.68 5.04
C ALA A 261 29.42 8.98 6.22
N ALA A 262 29.43 10.22 6.73
CA ALA A 262 28.50 10.67 7.76
C ALA A 262 27.04 10.69 7.28
N SER A 263 26.85 10.98 5.99
CA SER A 263 25.59 10.84 5.28
C SER A 263 25.06 9.41 5.26
N THR A 264 25.89 8.46 4.84
CA THR A 264 25.52 7.05 4.78
C THR A 264 25.17 6.49 6.16
N GLU A 265 25.92 6.86 7.21
CA GLU A 265 25.57 6.45 8.58
C GLU A 265 24.25 7.06 9.06
N ALA A 266 23.98 8.34 8.75
CA ALA A 266 22.69 8.96 9.09
C ALA A 266 21.52 8.24 8.40
N THR A 267 21.63 7.94 7.10
CA THR A 267 20.64 7.20 6.32
C THR A 267 20.45 5.77 6.85
N LYS A 268 21.54 5.10 7.23
CA LYS A 268 21.52 3.78 7.87
C LYS A 268 20.70 3.79 9.16
N HIS A 269 20.96 4.74 10.06
CA HIS A 269 20.19 4.87 11.31
C HIS A 269 18.71 5.24 11.07
N ALA A 270 18.43 6.09 10.09
CA ALA A 270 17.08 6.44 9.69
C ALA A 270 16.29 5.22 9.19
N CYS A 271 16.93 4.42 8.35
CA CYS A 271 16.38 3.19 7.79
C CYS A 271 16.14 2.14 8.88
N ALA A 272 17.10 1.95 9.79
CA ALA A 272 16.94 1.08 10.95
C ALA A 272 15.76 1.53 11.84
N GLY A 273 15.67 2.83 12.15
CA GLY A 273 14.57 3.39 12.93
C GLY A 273 13.20 3.23 12.25
N PHE A 274 13.14 3.35 10.92
CA PHE A 274 11.92 3.06 10.16
C PHE A 274 11.49 1.59 10.30
N CYS A 275 12.43 0.65 10.20
CA CYS A 275 12.15 -0.78 10.42
C CYS A 275 11.70 -1.07 11.86
N ASP A 276 12.24 -0.38 12.86
CA ASP A 276 11.78 -0.53 14.24
C ASP A 276 10.34 -0.04 14.43
N GLU A 277 9.97 1.09 13.81
CA GLU A 277 8.59 1.59 13.83
C GLU A 277 7.62 0.66 13.08
N LEU A 278 8.08 0.02 11.98
CA LEU A 278 7.32 -1.06 11.33
C LEU A 278 7.02 -2.21 12.31
N VAL A 279 8.02 -2.65 13.08
CA VAL A 279 7.83 -3.71 14.09
C VAL A 279 6.86 -3.28 15.18
N VAL A 280 6.91 -2.02 15.62
CA VAL A 280 5.93 -1.48 16.59
C VAL A 280 4.51 -1.54 16.05
N LEU A 281 4.30 -1.19 14.78
CA LEU A 281 2.98 -1.30 14.14
C LEU A 281 2.53 -2.76 14.01
N TRP A 282 3.44 -3.69 13.71
CA TRP A 282 3.11 -5.13 13.72
C TRP A 282 2.77 -5.64 15.11
N ARG A 283 3.44 -5.15 16.15
CA ARG A 283 3.08 -5.45 17.53
C ARG A 283 1.68 -4.94 17.87
N LEU A 284 1.32 -3.74 17.41
CA LEU A 284 -0.05 -3.21 17.57
C LEU A 284 -1.07 -4.03 16.78
N ALA A 285 -0.72 -4.48 15.57
CA ALA A 285 -1.56 -5.38 14.78
C ALA A 285 -1.81 -6.69 15.52
N ALA A 286 -0.77 -7.32 16.08
CA ALA A 286 -0.87 -8.54 16.87
C ALA A 286 -1.72 -8.36 18.15
N LEU A 287 -1.68 -7.18 18.78
CA LEU A 287 -2.45 -6.87 19.99
C LEU A 287 -3.91 -6.46 19.70
N ASN A 288 -4.36 -6.49 18.44
CA ASN A 288 -5.73 -6.11 18.11
C ASN A 288 -6.74 -7.10 18.72
N PRO A 289 -7.69 -6.62 19.55
CA PRO A 289 -8.69 -7.47 20.19
C PRO A 289 -9.70 -8.12 19.23
N GLN A 290 -9.81 -7.61 18.01
CA GLN A 290 -10.78 -8.13 17.03
C GLN A 290 -10.24 -9.27 16.17
N LEU A 291 -8.96 -9.64 16.33
CA LEU A 291 -8.36 -10.75 15.59
C LEU A 291 -8.66 -12.07 16.29
N GLY A 292 -9.10 -13.06 15.50
CA GLY A 292 -9.26 -14.43 16.00
C GLY A 292 -7.91 -15.12 16.24
N ASP A 293 -7.94 -16.23 17.00
CA ASP A 293 -6.74 -17.00 17.33
C ASP A 293 -6.02 -17.54 16.08
N ASN A 294 -6.79 -17.92 15.05
CA ASN A 294 -6.24 -18.39 13.77
C ASN A 294 -5.50 -17.27 13.01
N ASP A 295 -6.08 -16.07 12.95
CA ASP A 295 -5.47 -14.92 12.27
C ASP A 295 -4.19 -14.47 12.99
N ARG A 296 -4.20 -14.53 14.34
CA ARG A 296 -3.05 -14.26 15.18
C ARG A 296 -1.92 -15.26 14.93
N ALA A 297 -2.25 -16.54 14.76
CA ALA A 297 -1.28 -17.59 14.42
C ALA A 297 -0.71 -17.41 13.00
N GLU A 298 -1.52 -16.96 12.04
CA GLU A 298 -1.05 -16.64 10.68
C GLU A 298 -0.07 -15.46 10.71
N ILE A 299 -0.41 -14.36 11.40
CA ILE A 299 0.48 -13.21 11.58
C ILE A 299 1.79 -13.64 12.26
N LYS A 300 1.70 -14.48 13.30
CA LYS A 300 2.89 -15.02 13.98
C LYS A 300 3.82 -15.76 13.02
N THR A 301 3.26 -16.65 12.20
CA THR A 301 4.02 -17.43 11.22
C THR A 301 4.68 -16.53 10.17
N GLN A 302 3.97 -15.51 9.69
CA GLN A 302 4.52 -14.52 8.76
C GLN A 302 5.67 -13.72 9.38
N LEU A 303 5.52 -13.26 10.62
CA LEU A 303 6.58 -12.52 11.34
C LEU A 303 7.82 -13.38 11.60
N GLU A 304 7.65 -14.67 11.92
CA GLU A 304 8.75 -15.63 12.10
C GLU A 304 9.52 -15.87 10.80
N ASP A 305 8.82 -16.00 9.67
CA ASP A 305 9.43 -16.11 8.34
C ASP A 305 10.20 -14.84 7.98
N TRP A 306 9.59 -13.66 8.17
CA TRP A 306 10.28 -12.38 7.93
C TRP A 306 11.50 -12.17 8.82
N HIS A 307 11.43 -12.54 10.10
CA HIS A 307 12.60 -12.50 10.99
C HIS A 307 13.71 -13.41 10.50
N SER A 308 13.37 -14.64 10.11
CA SER A 308 14.32 -15.62 9.58
C SER A 308 14.97 -15.15 8.28
N ARG A 309 14.19 -14.54 7.38
CA ARG A 309 14.69 -13.94 6.13
C ARG A 309 15.63 -12.77 6.40
N ALA A 310 15.29 -11.88 7.33
CA ALA A 310 16.15 -10.76 7.71
C ALA A 310 17.50 -11.27 8.24
N VAL A 311 17.47 -12.23 9.18
CA VAL A 311 18.68 -12.84 9.76
C VAL A 311 19.51 -13.57 8.70
N ALA A 312 18.88 -14.35 7.82
CA ALA A 312 19.56 -15.10 6.77
C ALA A 312 20.29 -14.18 5.77
N LYS A 313 19.66 -13.06 5.38
CA LYS A 313 20.27 -12.07 4.48
C LYS A 313 21.46 -11.34 5.13
N SER A 314 21.40 -11.03 6.42
CA SER A 314 22.53 -10.46 7.15
C SER A 314 23.72 -11.41 7.35
N ARG A 315 23.50 -12.73 7.26
CA ARG A 315 24.56 -13.75 7.42
C ARG A 315 25.64 -13.68 6.33
N ALA A 316 25.29 -13.22 5.13
CA ALA A 316 26.21 -13.16 4.00
C ALA A 316 27.42 -12.22 4.22
N GLY A 317 27.32 -11.28 5.18
CA GLY A 317 28.39 -10.32 5.50
C GLY A 317 29.08 -10.52 6.85
N HIS A 318 28.58 -11.41 7.71
CA HIS A 318 29.06 -11.59 9.09
C HIS A 318 29.65 -12.99 9.30
N GLY A 319 30.96 -13.05 9.53
CA GLY A 319 31.70 -14.29 9.83
C GLY A 319 31.46 -14.82 11.24
N GLY A 320 32.53 -15.26 11.93
CA GLY A 320 32.46 -15.97 13.23
C GLY A 320 31.76 -15.24 14.39
N GLY A 321 31.46 -13.94 14.28
CA GLY A 321 30.70 -13.15 15.28
C GLY A 321 29.18 -13.13 15.06
N PHE A 322 28.68 -13.79 14.01
CA PHE A 322 27.26 -13.75 13.63
C PHE A 322 26.31 -14.21 14.75
N ALA A 323 26.67 -15.26 15.51
CA ALA A 323 25.81 -15.79 16.57
C ALA A 323 25.54 -14.77 17.70
N ALA A 324 26.55 -13.97 18.08
CA ALA A 324 26.40 -12.92 19.09
C ALA A 324 25.69 -11.67 18.54
N ALA A 325 25.87 -11.37 17.25
CA ALA A 325 25.15 -10.30 16.57
C ALA A 325 23.65 -10.61 16.45
N VAL A 326 23.29 -11.87 16.15
CA VAL A 326 21.90 -12.34 16.06
C VAL A 326 21.19 -12.26 17.41
N SER A 327 21.85 -12.58 18.52
CA SER A 327 21.22 -12.50 19.85
C SER A 327 20.91 -11.07 20.29
N CYS A 328 21.57 -10.07 19.71
CA CYS A 328 21.32 -8.65 20.00
C CYS A 328 20.33 -7.99 19.04
N PHE A 329 20.01 -8.68 17.93
CA PHE A 329 19.04 -8.20 16.96
C PHE A 329 17.62 -8.64 17.36
N LEU A 330 16.88 -7.71 17.98
CA LEU A 330 15.48 -7.95 18.35
C LEU A 330 14.58 -8.16 17.12
N GLY A 331 14.82 -7.43 16.03
CA GLY A 331 14.06 -7.57 14.79
C GLY A 331 12.55 -7.59 15.02
N PHE A 332 11.86 -8.60 14.50
CA PHE A 332 10.42 -8.82 14.71
C PHE A 332 10.07 -9.57 16.01
N GLN A 333 11.03 -9.99 16.84
CA GLN A 333 10.76 -10.74 18.09
C GLN A 333 9.72 -10.05 18.99
N PRO A 334 9.77 -8.72 19.21
CA PRO A 334 8.76 -8.04 20.04
C PRO A 334 7.32 -8.14 19.50
N ALA A 335 7.17 -8.25 18.17
CA ALA A 335 5.86 -8.45 17.54
C ALA A 335 5.42 -9.92 17.62
N ILE A 336 6.36 -10.87 17.46
CA ILE A 336 6.10 -12.32 17.60
C ILE A 336 5.66 -12.66 19.03
N GLU A 337 6.34 -12.11 20.04
CA GLU A 337 5.99 -12.28 21.45
C GLU A 337 4.58 -11.74 21.76
N ALA A 338 4.21 -10.62 21.13
CA ALA A 338 2.86 -10.06 21.29
C ALA A 338 1.76 -10.94 20.67
N CYS A 339 2.07 -11.73 19.64
CA CYS A 339 1.15 -12.74 19.12
C CYS A 339 0.94 -13.91 20.09
N SER A 340 1.85 -14.16 21.02
CA SER A 340 1.71 -15.21 22.05
C SER A 340 1.10 -14.74 23.37
N LEU A 341 0.67 -13.48 23.43
CA LEU A 341 -0.04 -12.98 24.61
C LEU A 341 -1.52 -13.38 24.51
N ASP A 342 -1.94 -14.16 25.48
CA ASP A 342 -3.33 -14.49 25.76
C ASP A 342 -3.90 -13.35 26.61
N TRP A 343 -5.00 -12.72 26.20
CA TRP A 343 -5.67 -11.66 26.95
C TRP A 343 -7.15 -11.93 27.13
#